data_AF-A0A1X9Z4L0-F1
#
_entry.id   AF-A0A1X9Z4L0-F1
#
_cell.length_a   1.000
_cell.length_b   1.000
_cell.length_c   1.000
_cell.angle_alpha   90.00
_cell.angle_beta   90.00
_cell.angle_gamma   90.00
#
_symmetry.space_group_name_H-M   'P 1'
#
loop_
_entity.id
_entity.type
_entity.pdbx_description
1 polymer ?
#
loop_
_entity_poly.entity_id
_entity_poly.type
_entity_poly.pdbx_seq_one_letter_code
_entity_poly.pdbx_strand_id
1 'polypeptide(L)'
;MTVTVLAIFETDFRPDLSLGKIMNERLRIAAADLQDIHLQHLHAIGQRSDDLVVYISYNPKYKIRWRVVNDVPEDVENFVAQTCGNLGYIHWKTASINVFKGNE
;
A
#
# COMPACT_ATOMS: atom_id res chain seq x y z
N MET A 1 -8.92 4.02 14.41
CA MET A 1 -8.48 3.07 13.39
C MET A 1 -6.98 2.83 13.48
N THR A 2 -6.53 1.57 13.40
CA THR A 2 -5.11 1.24 13.21
C THR A 2 -4.80 1.32 11.72
N VAL A 3 -3.82 2.12 11.33
CA VAL A 3 -3.37 2.21 9.92
C VAL A 3 -2.03 1.49 9.81
N THR A 4 -1.91 0.57 8.86
CA THR A 4 -0.66 -0.14 8.56
C THR A 4 -0.38 -0.04 7.08
N VAL A 5 0.82 0.43 6.72
CA VAL A 5 1.26 0.47 5.33
C VAL A 5 2.47 -0.45 5.15
N LEU A 6 2.34 -1.46 4.29
CA LEU A 6 3.42 -2.42 4.03
C LEU A 6 4.07 -2.17 2.67
N ALA A 7 5.39 -2.03 2.67
CA ALA A 7 6.23 -2.04 1.48
C ALA A 7 6.48 -3.48 1.03
N ILE A 8 5.95 -3.85 -0.15
CA ILE A 8 6.17 -5.16 -0.77
C ILE A 8 7.34 -5.04 -1.74
N PHE A 9 8.48 -5.67 -1.38
CA PHE A 9 9.73 -5.61 -2.13
C PHE A 9 9.80 -6.66 -3.25
N GLU A 10 8.99 -7.71 -3.14
CA GLU A 10 8.81 -8.72 -4.18
C GLU A 10 8.15 -8.08 -5.39
N THR A 11 8.90 -8.03 -6.49
CA THR A 11 8.46 -7.45 -7.75
C THR A 11 8.55 -8.50 -8.87
N ASP A 12 7.76 -8.30 -9.92
CA ASP A 12 7.72 -9.12 -11.13
C ASP A 12 8.88 -8.83 -12.10
N PHE A 13 9.73 -7.86 -11.73
CA PHE A 13 10.96 -7.49 -12.44
C PHE A 13 12.15 -7.61 -11.49
N ARG A 14 13.36 -7.71 -12.05
CA ARG A 14 14.60 -7.76 -11.27
C ARG A 14 15.45 -6.54 -11.59
N PRO A 15 15.50 -5.53 -10.70
CA PRO A 15 16.46 -4.44 -10.85
C PRO A 15 17.87 -4.95 -10.56
N ASP A 16 18.88 -4.25 -11.09
CA ASP A 16 20.27 -4.48 -10.67
C ASP A 16 20.42 -4.29 -9.15
N LEU A 17 21.35 -5.01 -8.54
CA LEU A 17 21.45 -5.11 -7.07
C LEU A 17 21.54 -3.75 -6.35
N SER A 18 22.32 -2.81 -6.90
CA SER A 18 22.49 -1.47 -6.34
C SER A 18 21.20 -0.65 -6.42
N LEU A 19 20.52 -0.71 -7.57
CA LEU A 19 19.24 -0.05 -7.78
C LEU A 19 18.15 -0.64 -6.87
N GLY A 20 18.10 -1.97 -6.74
CA GLY A 20 17.15 -2.66 -5.86
C GLY A 20 17.26 -2.21 -4.40
N LYS A 21 18.48 -2.05 -3.87
CA LYS A 21 18.68 -1.53 -2.51
C LYS A 21 18.12 -0.12 -2.32
N ILE A 22 18.41 0.78 -3.26
CA ILE A 22 17.93 2.18 -3.22
C ILE A 22 16.41 2.22 -3.34
N MET A 23 15.84 1.42 -4.24
CA MET A 23 14.40 1.33 -4.43
C MET A 23 13.71 0.84 -3.15
N ASN A 24 14.21 -0.23 -2.52
CA ASN A 24 13.64 -0.77 -1.28
C ASN A 24 13.69 0.24 -0.14
N GLU A 25 14.78 0.99 0.01
CA GLU A 25 14.88 2.07 1.00
C GLU A 25 13.82 3.14 0.75
N ARG A 26 13.72 3.62 -0.49
CA ARG A 26 12.72 4.64 -0.87
C ARG A 26 11.30 4.17 -0.65
N LEU A 27 11.00 2.90 -0.94
CA LEU A 27 9.67 2.34 -0.73
C LEU A 27 9.34 2.20 0.76
N ARG A 28 10.33 1.85 1.59
CA ARG A 28 10.15 1.79 3.05
C ARG A 28 9.83 3.17 3.63
N ILE A 29 10.56 4.20 3.20
CA ILE A 29 10.31 5.59 3.60
C ILE A 29 8.91 6.02 3.12
N ALA A 30 8.57 5.73 1.86
CA ALA A 30 7.26 6.05 1.31
C ALA A 30 6.10 5.36 2.06
N ALA A 31 6.31 4.13 2.56
CA ALA A 31 5.31 3.43 3.38
C ALA A 31 5.12 4.12 4.74
N ALA A 32 6.22 4.47 5.41
CA ALA A 32 6.19 5.19 6.67
C ALA A 32 5.52 6.57 6.51
N ASP A 33 5.89 7.34 5.49
CA ASP A 33 5.29 8.65 5.22
C ASP A 33 3.80 8.53 4.89
N LEU A 34 3.41 7.52 4.10
CA LEU A 34 1.99 7.28 3.79
C LEU A 34 1.20 6.99 5.07
N GLN A 35 1.75 6.18 5.97
CA GLN A 35 1.12 5.83 7.24
C GLN A 35 1.05 7.04 8.19
N ASP A 36 2.19 7.63 8.50
CA ASP A 36 2.35 8.52 9.65
C ASP A 36 2.03 9.98 9.32
N ILE A 37 2.07 10.36 8.03
CA ILE A 37 1.82 11.73 7.58
C ILE A 37 0.55 11.81 6.77
N HIS A 38 0.42 11.02 5.72
CA HIS A 38 -0.64 11.21 4.74
C HIS A 38 -1.98 10.59 5.18
N LEU A 39 -1.95 9.46 5.88
CA LEU A 39 -3.16 8.79 6.39
C LEU A 39 -3.44 9.08 7.87
N GLN A 40 -2.68 9.99 8.49
CA GLN A 40 -2.77 10.27 9.93
C GLN A 40 -4.19 10.63 10.42
N HIS A 41 -5.00 11.27 9.56
CA HIS A 41 -6.38 11.66 9.88
C HIS A 41 -7.27 10.45 10.19
N LEU A 42 -7.00 9.29 9.58
CA LEU A 42 -7.80 8.09 9.81
C LEU A 42 -7.64 7.54 11.24
N HIS A 43 -6.52 7.82 11.90
CA HIS A 43 -6.35 7.48 13.31
C HIS A 43 -7.38 8.16 14.21
N ALA A 44 -7.85 9.36 13.85
CA ALA A 44 -8.78 10.16 14.64
C ALA A 44 -10.27 9.89 14.34
N ILE A 45 -10.58 9.26 13.19
CA ILE A 45 -11.96 9.16 12.67
C ILE A 45 -12.60 7.79 12.97
N GLY A 46 -11.84 6.70 12.90
CA GLY A 46 -12.41 5.36 13.06
C GLY A 46 -12.53 4.89 14.51
N GLN A 47 -13.37 3.88 14.75
CA GLN A 47 -13.38 3.18 16.03
C GLN A 47 -11.99 2.57 16.29
N ARG A 48 -11.66 2.36 17.57
CA ARG A 48 -10.37 1.78 17.96
C ARG A 48 -10.17 0.35 17.42
N SER A 49 -11.24 -0.31 17.00
CA SER A 49 -11.29 -1.66 16.42
C SER A 49 -11.19 -1.70 14.89
N ASP A 50 -11.26 -0.55 14.21
CA ASP A 50 -11.19 -0.54 12.75
C ASP A 50 -9.73 -0.60 12.31
N ASP A 51 -9.38 -1.51 11.40
CA ASP A 51 -8.03 -1.64 10.85
C ASP A 51 -8.05 -1.27 9.36
N LEU A 52 -7.01 -0.56 8.91
CA LEU A 52 -6.73 -0.29 7.51
C LEU A 52 -5.33 -0.80 7.18
N VAL A 53 -5.25 -1.69 6.20
CA VAL A 53 -3.99 -2.23 5.69
C VAL A 53 -3.84 -1.83 4.23
N VAL A 54 -2.78 -1.09 3.93
CA VAL A 54 -2.44 -0.65 2.58
C VAL A 54 -1.12 -1.30 2.16
N TYR A 55 -1.11 -1.94 0.99
CA TYR A 55 0.14 -2.42 0.39
C TYR A 55 0.63 -1.43 -0.65
N ILE A 56 1.93 -1.15 -0.65
CA ILE A 56 2.61 -0.42 -1.72
C ILE A 56 3.76 -1.24 -2.30
N SER A 57 3.99 -1.12 -3.60
CA SER A 57 5.07 -1.80 -4.31
C SER A 57 5.48 -1.01 -5.55
N TYR A 58 6.60 -1.36 -6.19
CA TYR A 58 6.91 -0.84 -7.51
C TYR A 58 6.26 -1.68 -8.61
N ASN A 59 5.90 -1.03 -9.71
CA ASN A 59 5.66 -1.71 -10.99
C ASN A 59 6.93 -1.71 -11.86
N PRO A 60 6.94 -2.42 -13.01
CA PRO A 60 8.10 -2.45 -13.91
C PRO A 60 8.56 -1.10 -14.49
N LYS A 61 7.74 -0.03 -14.35
CA LYS A 61 8.09 1.35 -14.72
C LYS A 61 8.62 2.16 -13.53
N TYR A 62 8.96 1.49 -12.42
CA TYR A 62 9.42 2.08 -11.16
C TYR A 62 8.46 3.11 -10.56
N LYS A 63 7.16 2.99 -10.86
CA LYS A 63 6.12 3.77 -10.20
C LYS A 63 5.58 3.00 -9.01
N ILE A 64 5.33 3.71 -7.91
CA ILE A 64 4.66 3.13 -6.75
C ILE A 64 3.20 2.84 -7.12
N ARG A 65 2.77 1.61 -6.83
CA ARG A 65 1.38 1.17 -6.91
C ARG A 65 0.87 0.86 -5.51
N TRP A 66 -0.42 1.02 -5.28
CA TRP A 66 -1.04 0.88 -3.96
C TRP A 66 -2.35 0.07 -4.02
N ARG A 67 -2.72 -0.59 -2.92
CA ARG A 67 -4.06 -1.19 -2.74
C ARG A 67 -4.41 -1.30 -1.26
N VAL A 68 -5.70 -1.20 -0.94
CA VAL A 68 -6.24 -1.71 0.32
C VAL A 68 -6.35 -3.24 0.21
N VAL A 69 -6.06 -3.97 1.29
CA VAL A 69 -6.05 -5.45 1.30
C VAL A 69 -7.03 -6.09 2.27
N ASN A 70 -7.75 -5.29 3.04
CA ASN A 70 -8.82 -5.73 3.94
C ASN A 70 -10.10 -4.93 3.65
N ASP A 71 -11.24 -5.47 4.04
CA ASP A 71 -12.51 -4.75 3.87
C ASP A 71 -12.54 -3.52 4.78
N VAL A 72 -12.87 -2.37 4.20
CA VAL A 72 -13.06 -1.10 4.91
C VAL A 72 -14.27 -0.36 4.33
N PRO A 73 -14.85 0.60 5.07
CA PRO A 73 -15.89 1.47 4.53
C PRO A 73 -15.46 2.22 3.25
N GLU A 74 -16.41 2.46 2.35
CA GLU A 74 -16.16 3.06 1.02
C GLU A 74 -15.54 4.48 1.12
N ASP A 75 -15.91 5.26 2.13
CA ASP A 75 -15.32 6.58 2.40
C ASP A 75 -13.84 6.49 2.75
N VAL A 76 -13.43 5.44 3.48
CA VAL A 76 -12.02 5.17 3.79
C VAL A 76 -11.26 4.78 2.52
N GLU A 77 -11.81 3.90 1.69
CA GLU A 77 -11.18 3.55 0.40
C GLU A 77 -11.00 4.78 -0.50
N ASN A 78 -12.04 5.62 -0.60
CA ASN A 78 -12.02 6.84 -1.38
C ASN A 78 -10.98 7.84 -0.87
N PHE A 79 -10.84 7.98 0.46
CA PHE A 79 -9.82 8.83 1.06
C PHE A 79 -8.40 8.32 0.75
N VAL A 80 -8.15 7.02 0.88
CA VAL A 80 -6.86 6.41 0.50
C VAL A 80 -6.59 6.61 -0.99
N ALA A 81 -7.62 6.44 -1.84
CA ALA A 81 -7.49 6.62 -3.28
C ALA A 81 -7.12 8.05 -3.68
N GLN A 82 -7.79 9.05 -3.12
CA GLN A 82 -7.48 10.45 -3.34
C GLN A 82 -6.08 10.79 -2.86
N THR A 83 -5.71 10.33 -1.67
CA THR A 83 -4.40 10.58 -1.05
C THR A 83 -3.26 9.98 -1.90
N CYS A 84 -3.36 8.70 -2.25
CA CYS A 84 -2.39 8.03 -3.10
C CYS A 84 -2.33 8.64 -4.51
N GLY A 85 -3.47 9.06 -5.06
CA GLY A 85 -3.54 9.76 -6.35
C GLY A 85 -2.77 11.09 -6.33
N ASN A 86 -2.90 11.87 -5.26
CA ASN A 86 -2.18 13.14 -5.07
C ASN A 86 -0.65 12.93 -4.96
N LEU A 87 -0.21 11.78 -4.44
CA LEU A 87 1.20 11.38 -4.38
C LEU A 87 1.72 10.81 -5.72
N GLY A 88 0.86 10.66 -6.72
CA GLY A 88 1.20 10.07 -8.01
C GLY A 88 1.32 8.54 -7.98
N TYR A 89 0.77 7.88 -6.95
CA TYR A 89 0.75 6.42 -6.85
C TYR A 89 -0.39 5.85 -7.70
N ILE A 90 -0.17 4.66 -8.25
CA ILE A 90 -1.09 4.03 -9.19
C ILE A 90 -1.92 2.96 -8.48
N HIS A 91 -3.23 2.93 -8.70
CA HIS A 91 -4.05 1.87 -8.11
C HIS A 91 -3.61 0.48 -8.63
N TRP A 92 -3.28 -0.41 -7.71
CA TRP A 92 -2.84 -1.77 -7.96
C TRP A 92 -4.06 -2.68 -8.15
N LYS A 93 -4.62 -2.62 -9.34
CA LYS A 93 -5.66 -3.55 -9.79
C LYS A 93 -5.01 -4.92 -10.03
N THR A 94 -5.09 -5.85 -9.07
CA THR A 94 -4.86 -7.26 -9.38
C THR A 94 -6.07 -7.80 -10.14
N ALA A 95 -5.85 -8.48 -11.26
CA ALA A 95 -6.81 -9.45 -11.74
C ALA A 95 -6.92 -10.54 -10.66
N SER A 96 -8.09 -10.66 -10.04
CA SER A 96 -8.54 -11.74 -9.16
C SER A 96 -7.59 -12.22 -8.04
N ILE A 97 -8.05 -12.07 -6.80
CA ILE A 97 -7.56 -12.76 -5.61
C ILE A 97 -7.20 -14.21 -5.93
N ASN A 98 -5.92 -14.58 -5.84
CA ASN A 98 -5.54 -15.98 -5.66
C ASN A 98 -5.95 -16.36 -4.23
N VAL A 99 -7.18 -16.83 -4.07
CA VAL A 99 -7.63 -17.49 -2.84
C VAL A 99 -6.81 -18.77 -2.74
N PHE A 100 -5.72 -18.74 -1.97
CA PHE A 100 -5.11 -19.97 -1.49
C PHE A 100 -6.09 -20.59 -0.51
N LYS A 101 -6.92 -21.52 -1.01
CA LYS A 101 -7.55 -22.51 -0.13
C LYS A 101 -6.41 -23.39 0.40
N GLY A 102 -6.11 -23.26 1.68
CA GLY A 102 -5.30 -24.26 2.37
C GLY A 102 -6.01 -25.61 2.22
N ASN A 103 -5.28 -26.61 1.74
CA ASN A 103 -5.78 -27.98 1.78
C ASN A 103 -5.86 -28.40 3.26
N GLU A 104 -7.06 -28.76 3.71
CA GLU A 104 -7.27 -29.65 4.85
C GLU A 104 -6.66 -31.04 4.57
#